data_AF-A0A3A4L565-F1
#
_entry.id   AF-A0A3A4L565-F1
#
_cell.length_a   1.000
_cell.length_b   1.000
_cell.length_c   1.000
_cell.angle_alpha   90.00
_cell.angle_beta   90.00
_cell.angle_gamma   90.00
#
_symmetry.space_group_name_H-M   'P 1'
#
loop_
_entity.id
_entity.type
_entity.pdbx_description
1 polymer ?
#
loop_
_entity_poly.entity_id
_entity_poly.type
_entity_poly.pdbx_seq_one_letter_code
_entity_poly.pdbx_strand_id
1 'polypeptide(L)'
;MAPSFPAITIRHGEYHSAGESLAAVKDNAVDVHTALVQSLIGCEGMAGTDKTGTDWAKAYDDATGIALEASAKLASAFGRTSSLLTVGAYNHAAGEAASNPQAGAPPTPPTPAFEPSLALFHPPASGASGPEPFGWGLIKTVSDLAWPDGHQDQLRAAKTVWHSAATALVEATGPIPTAVTLLENQQSPEIPSAVRTCNEMGVNADQLATAYRTIGDGCEQFAQHLDDAHSEILAELREMLIETAALEGVIQVGAFFTGGLSELGNAGVIARIGIYATRIGRIITELGTKVLTVSRRIASLTTTTLKTMTSKLGRWLEQAVAKIWRGSETGLQLFSRSATRTNIDVLTSGDHIPMTEETILALARKAGVDLSGIDLHIVKDMEEARYLDFQDACGVTPSEMGGRQIRFGPAAFTDEETLVATLAHEAKHVQQLRDQVRLGSDTIRGLEDEAYAAETPALARYRGEHQ
;
A
#
# COMPACT_ATOMS: atom_id res chain seq x y z
N MET A 1 8.05 -51.37 4.58
CA MET A 1 8.77 -50.09 4.70
C MET A 1 8.52 -49.60 6.11
N ALA A 2 9.55 -49.48 6.96
CA ALA A 2 9.35 -48.87 8.27
C ALA A 2 8.91 -47.40 8.05
N PRO A 3 7.91 -46.88 8.79
CA PRO A 3 7.58 -45.47 8.70
C PRO A 3 8.82 -44.66 9.10
N SER A 4 9.37 -43.88 8.16
CA SER A 4 10.42 -42.92 8.50
C SER A 4 9.75 -41.73 9.15
N PHE A 5 9.91 -41.58 10.46
CA PHE A 5 9.55 -40.33 11.12
C PHE A 5 10.52 -39.26 10.63
N PRO A 6 10.03 -38.11 10.11
CA PRO A 6 10.92 -37.02 9.74
C PRO A 6 11.68 -36.55 10.99
N ALA A 7 13.01 -36.54 10.92
CA ALA A 7 13.83 -35.98 11.99
C ALA A 7 13.68 -34.45 11.98
N ILE A 8 13.28 -33.88 13.12
CA ILE A 8 13.25 -32.43 13.32
C ILE A 8 14.59 -32.04 13.93
N THR A 9 15.34 -31.18 13.24
CA THR A 9 16.65 -30.67 13.70
C THR A 9 16.59 -29.15 13.66
N ILE A 10 16.53 -28.49 14.81
CA ILE A 10 16.46 -27.03 14.91
C ILE A 10 17.62 -26.48 15.73
N ARG A 11 18.33 -25.54 15.14
CA ARG A 11 19.34 -24.69 15.78
C ARG A 11 18.71 -23.33 16.06
N HIS A 12 18.09 -23.21 17.24
CA HIS A 12 17.29 -22.04 17.61
C HIS A 12 17.97 -20.70 17.32
N GLY A 13 19.26 -20.56 17.64
CA GLY A 13 20.02 -19.33 17.40
C GLY A 13 20.15 -18.97 15.92
N GLU A 14 20.38 -19.95 15.04
CA GLU A 14 20.46 -19.73 13.58
C GLU A 14 19.09 -19.40 13.00
N TYR A 15 18.02 -20.08 13.46
CA TYR A 15 16.65 -19.79 13.02
C TYR A 15 16.22 -18.38 13.45
N HIS A 16 16.53 -17.97 14.69
CA HIS A 16 16.27 -16.61 15.16
C HIS A 16 17.06 -15.57 14.35
N SER A 17 18.35 -15.82 14.08
CA SER A 17 19.21 -14.94 13.26
C SER A 17 18.68 -14.75 11.83
N ALA A 18 17.98 -15.75 11.27
CA ALA A 18 17.30 -15.60 9.99
C ALA A 18 16.15 -14.58 10.08
N GLY A 19 15.40 -14.58 11.19
CA GLY A 19 14.37 -13.58 11.48
C GLY A 19 14.96 -12.18 11.60
N GLU A 20 16.06 -12.01 12.35
CA GLU A 20 16.77 -10.73 12.51
C GLU A 20 17.30 -10.20 11.17
N SER A 21 17.80 -11.09 10.30
CA SER A 21 18.26 -10.71 8.96
C SER A 21 17.12 -10.08 8.13
N LEU A 22 15.90 -10.64 8.19
CA LEU A 22 14.74 -10.05 7.52
C LEU A 22 14.23 -8.78 8.21
N ALA A 23 14.42 -8.63 9.52
CA ALA A 23 14.11 -7.38 10.22
C ALA A 23 15.01 -6.24 9.71
N ALA A 24 16.31 -6.50 9.57
CA ALA A 24 17.26 -5.55 9.00
C ALA A 24 16.91 -5.18 7.55
N VAL A 25 16.50 -6.15 6.73
CA VAL A 25 16.00 -5.88 5.36
C VAL A 25 14.77 -4.97 5.39
N LYS A 26 13.83 -5.22 6.31
CA LYS A 26 12.65 -4.36 6.48
C LYS A 26 13.04 -2.93 6.87
N ASP A 27 13.94 -2.74 7.83
CA ASP A 27 14.34 -1.40 8.27
C ASP A 27 15.04 -0.65 7.13
N ASN A 28 15.97 -1.30 6.43
CA ASN A 28 16.63 -0.70 5.25
C ASN A 28 15.62 -0.37 4.14
N ALA A 29 14.62 -1.22 3.89
CA ALA A 29 13.58 -0.96 2.89
C ALA A 29 12.69 0.24 3.28
N VAL A 30 12.40 0.41 4.57
CA VAL A 30 11.70 1.60 5.10
C VAL A 30 12.52 2.87 4.89
N ASP A 31 13.83 2.81 5.12
CA ASP A 31 14.73 3.95 4.89
C ASP A 31 14.78 4.33 3.41
N VAL A 32 14.91 3.35 2.51
CA VAL A 32 14.86 3.57 1.06
C VAL A 32 13.55 4.21 0.63
N HIS A 33 12.41 3.70 1.12
CA HIS A 33 11.09 4.25 0.82
C HIS A 33 10.97 5.71 1.28
N THR A 34 11.38 5.98 2.51
CA THR A 34 11.30 7.32 3.11
C THR A 34 12.18 8.31 2.35
N ALA A 35 13.41 7.93 2.03
CA ALA A 35 14.33 8.75 1.27
C ALA A 35 13.83 9.03 -0.16
N LEU A 36 13.19 8.04 -0.81
CA LEU A 36 12.57 8.20 -2.12
C LEU A 36 11.44 9.23 -2.07
N VAL A 37 10.48 9.08 -1.15
CA VAL A 37 9.35 10.01 -1.00
C VAL A 37 9.84 11.44 -0.75
N GLN A 38 10.83 11.61 0.14
CA GLN A 38 11.42 12.92 0.41
C GLN A 38 12.10 13.52 -0.83
N SER A 39 12.82 12.71 -1.60
CA SER A 39 13.51 13.18 -2.81
C SER A 39 12.54 13.55 -3.94
N LEU A 40 11.41 12.85 -4.05
CA LEU A 40 10.37 13.14 -5.05
C LEU A 40 9.68 14.50 -4.83
N ILE A 41 9.76 15.09 -3.63
CA ILE A 41 9.28 16.45 -3.38
C ILE A 41 9.98 17.46 -4.31
N GLY A 42 11.27 17.25 -4.58
CA GLY A 42 12.05 18.10 -5.50
C GLY A 42 11.72 17.92 -6.98
N CYS A 43 10.79 17.02 -7.33
CA CYS A 43 10.39 16.72 -8.70
C CYS A 43 9.02 17.32 -9.07
N GLU A 44 8.43 18.14 -8.20
CA GLU A 44 7.15 18.81 -8.45
C GLU A 44 7.22 19.68 -9.72
N GLY A 45 6.22 19.55 -10.58
CA GLY A 45 6.07 20.42 -11.75
C GLY A 45 7.07 20.19 -12.90
N MET A 46 8.02 19.26 -12.77
CA MET A 46 9.09 19.03 -13.76
C MET A 46 8.62 18.77 -15.20
N ALA A 47 7.39 18.30 -15.39
CA ALA A 47 6.86 17.93 -16.70
C ALA A 47 6.35 19.12 -17.52
N GLY A 48 6.16 20.31 -16.94
CA GLY A 48 5.57 21.45 -17.64
C GLY A 48 4.08 21.65 -17.36
N THR A 49 3.50 22.63 -18.06
CA THR A 49 2.06 22.92 -18.12
C THR A 49 1.46 22.64 -19.50
N ASP A 50 2.30 22.42 -20.53
CA ASP A 50 1.85 22.11 -21.87
C ASP A 50 1.14 20.74 -21.96
N LYS A 51 0.41 20.52 -23.07
CA LYS A 51 -0.36 19.27 -23.26
C LYS A 51 0.53 18.02 -23.23
N THR A 52 1.72 18.09 -23.83
CA THR A 52 2.66 16.95 -23.86
C THR A 52 3.16 16.64 -22.45
N GLY A 53 3.55 17.68 -21.71
CA GLY A 53 3.96 17.58 -20.32
C GLY A 53 2.88 16.99 -19.42
N THR A 54 1.66 17.53 -19.48
CA THR A 54 0.52 17.06 -18.66
C THR A 54 0.08 15.62 -18.99
N ASP A 55 0.08 15.23 -20.28
CA ASP A 55 -0.22 13.86 -20.68
C ASP A 55 0.84 12.86 -20.15
N TRP A 56 2.12 13.23 -20.18
CA TRP A 56 3.21 12.42 -19.63
C TRP A 56 3.16 12.35 -18.10
N ALA A 57 2.94 13.49 -17.45
CA ALA A 57 2.84 13.60 -16.00
C ALA A 57 1.81 12.63 -15.44
N LYS A 58 0.64 12.48 -16.09
CA LYS A 58 -0.37 11.50 -15.67
C LYS A 58 0.16 10.06 -15.62
N ALA A 59 0.88 9.63 -16.66
CA ALA A 59 1.44 8.28 -16.68
C ALA A 59 2.57 8.10 -15.65
N TYR A 60 3.38 9.13 -15.45
CA TYR A 60 4.43 9.16 -14.45
C TYR A 60 3.87 9.12 -13.02
N ASP A 61 2.88 9.95 -12.72
CA ASP A 61 2.22 10.07 -11.42
C ASP A 61 1.50 8.76 -11.05
N ASP A 62 0.74 8.17 -11.99
CA ASP A 62 0.10 6.86 -11.79
C ASP A 62 1.13 5.75 -11.48
N ALA A 63 2.26 5.76 -12.20
CA ALA A 63 3.33 4.79 -11.97
C ALA A 63 4.05 5.02 -10.64
N THR A 64 4.27 6.29 -10.26
CA THR A 64 4.89 6.68 -9.00
C THR A 64 4.04 6.21 -7.81
N GLY A 65 2.74 6.52 -7.81
CA GLY A 65 1.84 6.10 -6.74
C GLY A 65 1.81 4.58 -6.56
N ILE A 66 1.73 3.82 -7.65
CA ILE A 66 1.71 2.35 -7.59
C ILE A 66 3.07 1.77 -7.19
N ALA A 67 4.18 2.39 -7.58
CA ALA A 67 5.51 1.98 -7.17
C ALA A 67 5.75 2.23 -5.67
N LEU A 68 5.27 3.36 -5.13
CA LEU A 68 5.29 3.65 -3.69
C LEU A 68 4.42 2.67 -2.90
N GLU A 69 3.22 2.34 -3.39
CA GLU A 69 2.35 1.34 -2.76
C GLU A 69 3.02 -0.05 -2.75
N ALA A 70 3.62 -0.47 -3.86
CA ALA A 70 4.35 -1.73 -3.96
C ALA A 70 5.54 -1.76 -2.99
N SER A 71 6.29 -0.67 -2.89
CA SER A 71 7.41 -0.50 -1.96
C SER A 71 6.98 -0.62 -0.51
N ALA A 72 5.90 0.07 -0.12
CA ALA A 72 5.38 0.00 1.24
C ALA A 72 4.95 -1.42 1.61
N LYS A 73 4.18 -2.08 0.72
CA LYS A 73 3.74 -3.47 0.92
C LYS A 73 4.91 -4.45 0.96
N LEU A 74 5.97 -4.21 0.21
CA LEU A 74 7.17 -5.05 0.24
C LEU A 74 7.93 -4.89 1.57
N ALA A 75 8.07 -3.66 2.07
CA ALA A 75 8.66 -3.40 3.39
C ALA A 75 7.86 -4.07 4.52
N SER A 76 6.54 -3.94 4.49
CA SER A 76 5.61 -4.69 5.34
C SER A 76 5.82 -6.20 5.25
N ALA A 77 5.98 -6.73 4.03
CA ALA A 77 6.14 -8.16 3.81
C ALA A 77 7.46 -8.71 4.37
N PHE A 78 8.55 -7.94 4.30
CA PHE A 78 9.79 -8.27 4.98
C PHE A 78 9.61 -8.34 6.50
N GLY A 79 8.99 -7.33 7.11
CA GLY A 79 8.77 -7.29 8.57
C GLY A 79 7.86 -8.41 9.07
N ARG A 80 6.81 -8.72 8.30
CA ARG A 80 5.89 -9.81 8.60
C ARG A 80 6.55 -11.18 8.46
N THR A 81 7.43 -11.35 7.46
CA THR A 81 8.24 -12.56 7.30
C THR A 81 9.19 -12.72 8.48
N SER A 82 9.92 -11.65 8.84
CA SER A 82 10.79 -11.63 10.02
C SER A 82 10.05 -12.06 11.30
N SER A 83 8.85 -11.51 11.52
CA SER A 83 8.00 -11.86 12.67
C SER A 83 7.64 -13.35 12.67
N LEU A 84 7.22 -13.91 11.53
CA LEU A 84 6.91 -15.34 11.40
C LEU A 84 8.13 -16.24 11.67
N LEU A 85 9.31 -15.87 11.17
CA LEU A 85 10.54 -16.62 11.43
C LEU A 85 10.91 -16.58 12.92
N THR A 86 10.77 -15.42 13.55
CA THR A 86 11.07 -15.22 14.98
C THR A 86 10.10 -16.01 15.87
N VAL A 87 8.80 -16.01 15.55
CA VAL A 87 7.78 -16.83 16.22
C VAL A 87 8.06 -18.32 16.01
N GLY A 88 8.41 -18.74 14.79
CA GLY A 88 8.79 -20.12 14.50
C GLY A 88 9.99 -20.59 15.34
N ALA A 89 11.05 -19.77 15.40
CA ALA A 89 12.22 -20.05 16.23
C ALA A 89 11.86 -20.16 17.71
N TYR A 90 11.04 -19.25 18.23
CA TYR A 90 10.55 -19.30 19.62
C TYR A 90 9.75 -20.56 19.91
N ASN A 91 8.80 -20.92 19.04
CA ASN A 91 7.93 -22.10 19.23
C ASN A 91 8.74 -23.40 19.31
N HIS A 92 9.79 -23.54 18.50
CA HIS A 92 10.69 -24.70 18.61
C HIS A 92 11.49 -24.71 19.91
N ALA A 93 12.02 -23.57 20.36
CA ALA A 93 12.74 -23.50 21.62
C ALA A 93 11.83 -23.73 22.84
N ALA A 94 10.61 -23.21 22.81
CA ALA A 94 9.60 -23.47 23.83
C ALA A 94 9.18 -24.94 23.86
N GLY A 95 8.99 -25.55 22.69
CA GLY A 95 8.70 -26.99 22.57
C GLY A 95 9.82 -27.88 23.12
N GLU A 96 11.07 -27.55 22.81
CA GLU A 96 12.25 -28.26 23.34
C GLU A 96 12.32 -28.11 24.87
N ALA A 97 12.18 -26.89 25.40
CA ALA A 97 12.18 -26.64 26.84
C ALA A 97 11.06 -27.38 27.59
N ALA A 98 9.88 -27.53 26.96
CA ALA A 98 8.76 -28.26 27.53
C ALA A 98 8.94 -29.79 27.48
N SER A 99 9.68 -30.30 26.49
CA SER A 99 9.80 -31.74 26.22
C SER A 99 11.08 -32.37 26.76
N ASN A 100 12.13 -31.58 27.00
CA ASN A 100 13.43 -32.02 27.47
C ASN A 100 13.74 -31.45 28.86
N PRO A 101 13.72 -32.28 29.93
CA PRO A 101 14.00 -31.83 31.29
C PRO A 101 15.42 -31.28 31.52
N GLN A 102 16.35 -31.52 30.59
CA GLN A 102 17.71 -30.98 30.63
C GLN A 102 17.86 -29.69 29.82
N ALA A 103 16.85 -29.29 29.06
CA ALA A 103 16.88 -28.02 28.34
C ALA A 103 16.73 -26.84 29.31
N GLY A 104 17.35 -25.72 28.96
CA GLY A 104 17.19 -24.47 29.69
C GLY A 104 15.78 -23.88 29.54
N ALA A 105 15.48 -22.83 30.32
CA ALA A 105 14.26 -22.08 30.15
C ALA A 105 14.13 -21.52 28.71
N PRO A 106 12.92 -21.45 28.15
CA PRO A 106 12.74 -20.93 26.80
C PRO A 106 13.14 -19.44 26.73
N PRO A 107 13.53 -18.96 25.53
CA PRO A 107 13.77 -17.55 25.29
C PRO A 107 12.50 -16.72 25.51
N THR A 108 12.64 -15.41 25.69
CA THR A 108 11.49 -14.50 25.85
C THR A 108 10.56 -14.58 24.62
N PRO A 109 9.22 -14.65 24.80
CA PRO A 109 8.29 -14.63 23.69
C PRO A 109 8.47 -13.38 22.81
N PRO A 110 8.49 -13.53 21.48
CA PRO A 110 8.64 -12.38 20.59
C PRO A 110 7.37 -11.53 20.61
N THR A 111 7.56 -10.20 20.64
CA THR A 111 6.47 -9.24 20.54
C THR A 111 6.11 -9.01 19.08
N PRO A 112 4.82 -9.01 18.69
CA PRO A 112 4.43 -8.67 17.32
C PRO A 112 4.94 -7.28 16.94
N ALA A 113 5.63 -7.17 15.81
CA ALA A 113 6.07 -5.89 15.29
C ALA A 113 4.89 -5.12 14.66
N PHE A 114 4.85 -3.81 14.88
CA PHE A 114 3.89 -2.93 14.20
C PHE A 114 4.24 -2.80 12.72
N GLU A 115 3.21 -2.80 11.88
CA GLU A 115 3.32 -2.49 10.46
C GLU A 115 3.81 -1.05 10.28
N PRO A 116 4.82 -0.79 9.44
CA PRO A 116 5.29 0.56 9.19
C PRO A 116 4.19 1.37 8.50
N SER A 117 3.87 2.55 9.04
CA SER A 117 3.01 3.52 8.35
C SER A 117 3.86 4.35 7.40
N LEU A 118 3.82 4.01 6.12
CA LEU A 118 4.64 4.65 5.08
C LEU A 118 3.82 5.61 4.23
N ALA A 119 4.39 6.77 3.93
CA ALA A 119 3.75 7.81 3.15
C ALA A 119 3.67 7.40 1.68
N LEU A 120 2.47 7.50 1.09
CA LEU A 120 2.26 7.19 -0.33
C LEU A 120 2.10 8.43 -1.22
N PHE A 121 2.19 9.62 -0.61
CA PHE A 121 2.02 10.87 -1.31
C PHE A 121 3.28 11.23 -2.11
N HIS A 122 3.07 11.67 -3.35
CA HIS A 122 4.07 12.36 -4.15
C HIS A 122 3.43 13.63 -4.75
N PRO A 123 4.18 14.71 -4.95
CA PRO A 123 3.66 15.88 -5.64
C PRO A 123 3.39 15.55 -7.12
N PRO A 124 2.46 16.28 -7.77
CA PRO A 124 2.19 16.10 -9.20
C PRO A 124 3.40 16.52 -10.04
N ALA A 125 3.72 15.76 -11.08
CA ALA A 125 4.80 16.10 -11.99
C ALA A 125 4.46 17.26 -12.93
N SER A 126 3.18 17.58 -13.15
CA SER A 126 2.75 18.75 -13.93
C SER A 126 2.63 20.00 -13.07
N GLY A 127 2.97 21.17 -13.60
CA GLY A 127 2.59 22.44 -12.98
C GLY A 127 3.63 23.56 -12.92
N ALA A 128 4.91 23.28 -13.20
CA ALA A 128 5.90 24.34 -13.38
C ALA A 128 5.99 24.70 -14.87
N SER A 129 6.26 25.97 -15.18
CA SER A 129 6.37 26.46 -16.57
C SER A 129 7.74 27.10 -16.78
N GLY A 130 8.47 26.61 -17.78
CA GLY A 130 9.69 27.24 -18.27
C GLY A 130 9.42 28.52 -19.07
N PRO A 131 10.34 29.50 -19.08
CA PRO A 131 10.16 30.73 -19.84
C PRO A 131 10.14 30.45 -21.35
N GLU A 132 9.26 31.15 -22.06
CA GLU A 132 9.22 31.10 -23.53
C GLU A 132 10.51 31.69 -24.15
N PRO A 133 10.98 31.14 -25.28
CA PRO A 133 12.15 31.66 -25.95
C PRO A 133 11.88 32.99 -26.66
N PHE A 134 12.95 33.75 -26.91
CA PHE A 134 12.86 34.98 -27.71
C PHE A 134 12.24 34.70 -29.10
N GLY A 135 11.31 35.55 -29.53
CA GLY A 135 10.58 35.40 -30.79
C GLY A 135 9.31 34.55 -30.70
N TRP A 136 9.08 33.81 -29.60
CA TRP A 136 7.87 32.99 -29.43
C TRP A 136 6.57 33.80 -29.46
N GLY A 137 6.61 35.05 -28.96
CA GLY A 137 5.48 35.97 -29.03
C GLY A 137 4.92 36.17 -30.45
N LEU A 138 5.76 36.07 -31.50
CA LEU A 138 5.32 36.17 -32.89
C LEU A 138 4.52 34.94 -33.32
N ILE A 139 4.94 33.74 -32.90
CA ILE A 139 4.22 32.49 -33.19
C ILE A 139 2.81 32.53 -32.57
N LYS A 140 2.69 33.09 -31.36
CA LYS A 140 1.39 33.28 -30.69
C LYS A 140 0.44 34.24 -31.41
N THR A 141 0.94 35.11 -32.29
CA THR A 141 0.06 36.03 -33.05
C THR A 141 -0.68 35.34 -34.19
N VAL A 142 -0.17 34.20 -34.67
CA VAL A 142 -0.70 33.50 -35.85
C VAL A 142 -1.12 32.06 -35.55
N SER A 143 -0.89 31.56 -34.33
CA SER A 143 -1.20 30.20 -33.94
C SER A 143 -1.46 30.07 -32.44
N ASP A 144 -2.21 29.05 -32.06
CA ASP A 144 -2.49 28.68 -30.66
C ASP A 144 -1.46 27.69 -30.08
N LEU A 145 -0.25 27.65 -30.65
CA LEU A 145 0.78 26.71 -30.21
C LEU A 145 1.28 27.05 -28.80
N ALA A 146 1.33 26.04 -27.93
CA ALA A 146 1.96 26.14 -26.62
C ALA A 146 3.46 25.79 -26.72
N TRP A 147 4.28 26.52 -25.97
CA TRP A 147 5.69 26.19 -25.80
C TRP A 147 5.81 24.91 -24.97
N PRO A 148 6.56 23.87 -25.40
CA PRO A 148 6.85 22.72 -24.55
C PRO A 148 7.70 23.15 -23.36
N ASP A 149 7.11 23.24 -22.17
CA ASP A 149 7.66 24.03 -21.07
C ASP A 149 8.16 23.19 -19.87
N GLY A 150 8.38 21.89 -20.08
CA GLY A 150 8.98 21.00 -19.09
C GLY A 150 10.45 21.33 -18.78
N HIS A 151 10.89 20.96 -17.57
CA HIS A 151 12.23 21.25 -17.04
C HIS A 151 13.18 20.06 -17.22
N GLN A 152 14.05 20.11 -18.22
CA GLN A 152 14.94 18.99 -18.59
C GLN A 152 15.95 18.62 -17.51
N ASP A 153 16.46 19.59 -16.77
CA ASP A 153 17.37 19.40 -15.64
C ASP A 153 16.67 18.69 -14.46
N GLN A 154 15.44 19.11 -14.13
CA GLN A 154 14.64 18.46 -13.10
C GLN A 154 14.24 17.04 -13.49
N LEU A 155 13.88 16.79 -14.75
CA LEU A 155 13.60 15.45 -15.26
C LEU A 155 14.83 14.52 -15.13
N ARG A 156 16.04 15.03 -15.39
CA ARG A 156 17.29 14.27 -15.19
C ARG A 156 17.63 14.06 -13.71
N ALA A 157 17.31 15.04 -12.86
CA ALA A 157 17.41 14.89 -11.41
C ALA A 157 16.46 13.77 -10.91
N ALA A 158 15.21 13.76 -11.40
CA ALA A 158 14.23 12.71 -11.09
C ALA A 158 14.72 11.32 -11.53
N LYS A 159 15.30 11.21 -12.72
CA LYS A 159 15.96 9.96 -13.16
C LYS A 159 17.02 9.49 -12.17
N THR A 160 17.85 10.41 -11.67
CA THR A 160 18.88 10.09 -10.68
C THR A 160 18.26 9.58 -9.38
N VAL A 161 17.21 10.24 -8.87
CA VAL A 161 16.46 9.81 -7.68
C VAL A 161 15.94 8.38 -7.83
N TRP A 162 15.27 8.07 -8.95
CA TRP A 162 14.72 6.73 -9.20
C TRP A 162 15.79 5.65 -9.31
N HIS A 163 16.90 5.94 -10.00
CA HIS A 163 18.01 4.99 -10.11
C HIS A 163 18.72 4.77 -8.78
N SER A 164 18.91 5.83 -7.98
CA SER A 164 19.47 5.73 -6.63
C SER A 164 18.59 4.87 -5.73
N ALA A 165 17.26 5.07 -5.75
CA ALA A 165 16.33 4.25 -4.99
C ALA A 165 16.35 2.77 -5.44
N ALA A 166 16.51 2.51 -6.75
CA ALA A 166 16.62 1.16 -7.28
C ALA A 166 17.89 0.45 -6.77
N THR A 167 19.04 1.13 -6.79
CA THR A 167 20.29 0.60 -6.25
C THR A 167 20.19 0.35 -4.75
N ALA A 168 19.70 1.33 -4.00
CA ALA A 168 19.56 1.22 -2.54
C ALA A 168 18.60 0.10 -2.13
N LEU A 169 17.52 -0.14 -2.89
CA LEU A 169 16.61 -1.26 -2.64
C LEU A 169 17.29 -2.62 -2.83
N VAL A 170 18.11 -2.78 -3.87
CA VAL A 170 18.88 -4.02 -4.10
C VAL A 170 19.92 -4.23 -2.99
N GLU A 171 20.57 -3.16 -2.54
CA GLU A 171 21.51 -3.22 -1.42
C GLU A 171 20.80 -3.58 -0.10
N ALA A 172 19.62 -3.00 0.14
CA ALA A 172 18.79 -3.26 1.32
C ALA A 172 18.40 -4.74 1.46
N THR A 173 18.23 -5.45 0.35
CA THR A 173 17.88 -6.89 0.32
C THR A 173 19.08 -7.83 0.32
N GLY A 174 20.31 -7.31 0.34
CA GLY A 174 21.55 -8.09 0.43
C GLY A 174 21.60 -9.16 1.54
N PRO A 175 20.95 -8.98 2.72
CA PRO A 175 20.89 -10.02 3.75
C PRO A 175 19.96 -11.21 3.47
N ILE A 176 19.10 -11.18 2.45
CA ILE A 176 18.14 -12.27 2.17
C ILE A 176 18.82 -13.63 1.94
N PRO A 177 19.88 -13.75 1.12
CA PRO A 177 20.59 -15.02 0.94
C PRO A 177 21.16 -15.59 2.25
N THR A 178 21.66 -14.73 3.15
CA THR A 178 22.13 -15.15 4.47
C THR A 178 21.00 -15.75 5.30
N ALA A 179 19.83 -15.12 5.30
CA ALA A 179 18.65 -15.66 5.99
C ALA A 179 18.24 -17.02 5.41
N VAL A 180 18.29 -17.17 4.08
CA VAL A 180 18.00 -18.45 3.41
C VAL A 180 18.98 -19.54 3.85
N THR A 181 20.29 -19.28 3.85
CA THR A 181 21.29 -20.26 4.32
C THR A 181 21.07 -20.67 5.77
N LEU A 182 20.73 -19.71 6.65
CA LEU A 182 20.41 -20.01 8.06
C LEU A 182 19.16 -20.87 8.19
N LEU A 183 18.14 -20.66 7.36
CA LEU A 183 16.94 -21.50 7.33
C LEU A 183 17.22 -22.90 6.77
N GLU A 184 18.06 -23.03 5.75
CA GLU A 184 18.42 -24.31 5.15
C GLU A 184 19.19 -25.24 6.09
N ASN A 185 19.81 -24.69 7.14
CA ASN A 185 20.41 -25.47 8.22
C ASN A 185 19.39 -26.11 9.19
N GLN A 186 18.11 -25.80 9.03
CA GLN A 186 17.01 -26.28 9.86
C GLN A 186 16.24 -27.41 9.16
N GLN A 187 15.69 -28.34 9.95
CA GLN A 187 14.83 -29.42 9.45
C GLN A 187 13.50 -29.40 10.21
N SER A 188 12.46 -28.85 9.58
CA SER A 188 11.08 -28.87 10.07
C SER A 188 10.10 -28.61 8.92
N PRO A 189 8.82 -29.05 8.97
CA PRO A 189 7.88 -28.94 7.86
C PRO A 189 7.65 -27.52 7.30
N GLU A 190 7.84 -26.47 8.11
CA GLU A 190 7.66 -25.07 7.73
C GLU A 190 8.87 -24.46 7.01
N ILE A 191 10.07 -25.02 7.20
CA ILE A 191 11.33 -24.46 6.67
C ILE A 191 11.33 -24.32 5.14
N PRO A 192 10.89 -25.31 4.34
CA PRO A 192 10.83 -25.15 2.88
C PRO A 192 9.92 -24.00 2.43
N SER A 193 8.85 -23.73 3.19
CA SER A 193 7.93 -22.61 2.91
C SER A 193 8.57 -21.27 3.26
N ALA A 194 9.31 -21.20 4.38
CA ALA A 194 10.07 -20.02 4.80
C ALA A 194 11.15 -19.64 3.78
N VAL A 195 11.95 -20.62 3.32
CA VAL A 195 12.98 -20.43 2.28
C VAL A 195 12.36 -19.91 0.99
N ARG A 196 11.26 -20.51 0.53
CA ARG A 196 10.55 -20.07 -0.68
C ARG A 196 10.07 -18.62 -0.55
N THR A 197 9.47 -18.29 0.60
CA THR A 197 8.98 -16.93 0.88
C THR A 197 10.12 -15.91 0.83
N CYS A 198 11.26 -16.19 1.47
CA CYS A 198 12.40 -15.28 1.46
C CYS A 198 12.92 -15.03 0.03
N ASN A 199 13.06 -16.09 -0.76
CA ASN A 199 13.47 -15.97 -2.16
C ASN A 199 12.46 -15.19 -3.01
N GLU A 200 11.16 -15.44 -2.84
CA GLU A 200 10.11 -14.69 -3.54
C GLU A 200 10.13 -13.20 -3.20
N MET A 201 10.43 -12.84 -1.94
CA MET A 201 10.58 -11.43 -1.54
C MET A 201 11.80 -10.78 -2.19
N GLY A 202 12.92 -11.49 -2.32
CA GLY A 202 14.09 -11.03 -3.09
C GLY A 202 13.73 -10.76 -4.56
N VAL A 203 13.02 -11.69 -5.21
CA VAL A 203 12.54 -11.51 -6.59
C VAL A 203 11.59 -10.32 -6.73
N ASN A 204 10.69 -10.11 -5.77
CA ASN A 204 9.79 -8.95 -5.77
C ASN A 204 10.58 -7.63 -5.65
N ALA A 205 11.64 -7.60 -4.83
CA ALA A 205 12.50 -6.43 -4.70
C ALA A 205 13.24 -6.11 -6.00
N ASP A 206 13.79 -7.11 -6.69
CA ASP A 206 14.47 -6.93 -7.99
C ASP A 206 13.51 -6.41 -9.07
N GLN A 207 12.27 -6.91 -9.07
CA GLN A 207 11.23 -6.45 -9.97
C GLN A 207 10.84 -4.99 -9.68
N LEU A 208 10.73 -4.60 -8.40
CA LEU A 208 10.44 -3.22 -8.01
C LEU A 208 11.61 -2.28 -8.35
N ALA A 209 12.85 -2.69 -8.11
CA ALA A 209 14.03 -1.92 -8.50
C ALA A 209 14.10 -1.75 -10.04
N THR A 210 13.69 -2.76 -10.81
CA THR A 210 13.58 -2.65 -12.27
C THR A 210 12.48 -1.68 -12.70
N ALA A 211 11.37 -1.65 -11.96
CA ALA A 211 10.30 -0.69 -12.17
C ALA A 211 10.79 0.75 -11.92
N TYR A 212 11.50 0.98 -10.81
CA TYR A 212 12.13 2.28 -10.51
C TYR A 212 13.06 2.74 -11.64
N ARG A 213 13.97 1.87 -12.10
CA ARG A 213 14.85 2.19 -13.24
C ARG A 213 14.06 2.57 -14.50
N THR A 214 12.99 1.84 -14.79
CA THR A 214 12.14 2.10 -15.96
C THR A 214 11.44 3.47 -15.87
N ILE A 215 10.94 3.84 -14.68
CA ILE A 215 10.36 5.16 -14.44
C ILE A 215 11.42 6.25 -14.62
N GLY A 216 12.61 6.07 -14.03
CA GLY A 216 13.73 6.99 -14.17
C GLY A 216 14.20 7.16 -15.63
N ASP A 217 14.31 6.06 -16.38
CA ASP A 217 14.65 6.10 -17.81
C ASP A 217 13.60 6.86 -18.64
N GLY A 218 12.34 6.82 -18.22
CA GLY A 218 11.27 7.61 -18.82
C GLY A 218 11.44 9.11 -18.62
N CYS A 219 11.96 9.53 -17.46
CA CYS A 219 12.28 10.93 -17.18
C CYS A 219 13.43 11.43 -18.08
N GLU A 220 14.51 10.64 -18.21
CA GLU A 220 15.63 10.98 -19.10
C GLU A 220 15.21 11.05 -20.57
N GLN A 221 14.40 10.10 -21.04
CA GLN A 221 13.90 10.11 -22.42
C GLN A 221 13.05 11.35 -22.70
N PHE A 222 12.19 11.75 -21.75
CA PHE A 222 11.41 12.97 -21.91
C PHE A 222 12.31 14.21 -21.93
N ALA A 223 13.28 14.32 -21.02
CA ALA A 223 14.26 15.41 -21.01
C ALA A 223 15.01 15.52 -22.34
N GLN A 224 15.47 14.39 -22.89
CA GLN A 224 16.16 14.37 -24.18
C GLN A 224 15.25 14.83 -25.33
N HIS A 225 13.99 14.38 -25.36
CA HIS A 225 13.05 14.81 -26.39
C HIS A 225 12.72 16.30 -26.31
N LEU A 226 12.66 16.87 -25.09
CA LEU A 226 12.52 18.31 -24.89
C LEU A 226 13.74 19.07 -25.41
N ASP A 227 14.96 18.61 -25.11
CA ASP A 227 16.19 19.23 -25.62
C ASP A 227 16.25 19.24 -27.15
N ASP A 228 15.92 18.11 -27.78
CA ASP A 228 15.88 17.98 -29.23
C ASP A 228 14.84 18.97 -29.82
N ALA A 229 13.63 18.98 -29.27
CA ALA A 229 12.56 19.86 -29.73
C ALA A 229 12.87 21.35 -29.50
N HIS A 230 13.43 21.72 -28.35
CA HIS A 230 13.84 23.09 -28.06
C HIS A 230 14.92 23.56 -29.03
N SER A 231 15.92 22.71 -29.30
CA SER A 231 16.97 23.02 -30.27
C SER A 231 16.42 23.27 -31.67
N GLU A 232 15.50 22.41 -32.15
CA GLU A 232 14.88 22.57 -33.47
C GLU A 232 13.97 23.80 -33.55
N ILE A 233 13.15 24.06 -32.51
CA ILE A 233 12.27 25.24 -32.47
C ILE A 233 13.10 26.53 -32.43
N LEU A 234 14.17 26.58 -31.64
CA LEU A 234 15.06 27.75 -31.58
C LEU A 234 15.75 28.02 -32.93
N ALA A 235 16.08 26.97 -33.68
CA ALA A 235 16.63 27.10 -35.03
C ALA A 235 15.60 27.71 -35.99
N GLU A 236 14.37 27.23 -36.00
CA GLU A 236 13.28 27.77 -36.82
C GLU A 236 12.94 29.23 -36.44
N LEU A 237 12.89 29.56 -35.15
CA LEU A 237 12.68 30.93 -34.67
C LEU A 237 13.80 31.87 -35.14
N ARG A 238 15.05 31.43 -35.08
CA ARG A 238 16.20 32.21 -35.56
C ARG A 238 16.12 32.44 -37.07
N GLU A 239 15.79 31.41 -37.84
CA GLU A 239 15.65 31.50 -39.30
C GLU A 239 14.53 32.47 -39.68
N MET A 240 13.36 32.34 -39.02
CA MET A 240 12.22 33.25 -39.19
C MET A 240 12.61 34.72 -38.96
N LEU A 241 13.35 35.00 -37.88
CA LEU A 241 13.76 36.36 -37.53
C LEU A 241 14.74 36.93 -38.58
N ILE A 242 15.68 36.13 -39.08
CA ILE A 242 16.63 36.55 -40.13
C ILE A 242 15.89 36.84 -41.43
N GLU A 243 15.02 35.93 -41.85
CA GLU A 243 14.27 36.07 -43.11
C GLU A 243 13.31 37.26 -43.10
N THR A 244 12.71 37.56 -41.94
CA THR A 244 11.78 38.69 -41.80
C THR A 244 12.54 40.02 -41.81
N ALA A 245 13.69 40.11 -41.11
CA ALA A 245 14.51 41.31 -41.11
C ALA A 245 15.15 41.63 -42.47
N ALA A 246 15.53 40.61 -43.26
CA ALA A 246 16.19 40.80 -44.56
C ALA A 246 15.31 41.48 -45.62
N LEU A 247 13.99 41.36 -45.52
CA LEU A 247 13.05 41.98 -46.46
C LEU A 247 12.81 43.46 -46.20
N GLU A 248 13.00 43.95 -44.97
CA GLU A 248 12.67 45.33 -44.59
C GLU A 248 13.88 46.28 -44.60
N GLY A 249 15.07 45.81 -44.98
CA GLY A 249 16.25 46.65 -45.24
C GLY A 249 16.92 47.24 -44.00
N VAL A 250 16.51 46.87 -42.78
CA VAL A 250 17.09 47.36 -41.52
C VAL A 250 18.06 46.31 -40.96
N ILE A 251 19.37 46.52 -41.18
CA ILE A 251 20.45 45.71 -40.58
C ILE A 251 20.69 46.17 -39.14
N GLN A 252 19.78 45.86 -38.22
CA GLN A 252 20.08 45.79 -36.77
C GLN A 252 19.17 44.76 -36.10
N VAL A 253 19.77 43.67 -35.61
CA VAL A 253 19.14 42.52 -34.96
C VAL A 253 18.29 42.89 -33.71
N GLY A 254 18.37 44.14 -33.22
CA GLY A 254 17.55 44.67 -32.11
C GLY A 254 16.41 45.63 -32.51
N ALA A 255 16.30 46.05 -33.78
CA ALA A 255 15.34 47.09 -34.20
C ALA A 255 13.91 46.57 -34.38
N PHE A 256 13.72 45.31 -34.77
CA PHE A 256 12.39 44.74 -35.05
C PHE A 256 11.44 44.75 -33.82
N PHE A 257 11.99 44.66 -32.60
CA PHE A 257 11.19 44.71 -31.36
C PHE A 257 11.20 46.07 -30.65
N THR A 258 12.12 46.97 -30.99
CA THR A 258 12.10 48.36 -30.49
C THR A 258 11.28 49.29 -31.40
N GLY A 259 11.04 48.90 -32.67
CA GLY A 259 10.15 49.56 -33.64
C GLY A 259 8.68 49.12 -33.61
N GLY A 260 8.34 48.01 -32.94
CA GLY A 260 7.03 47.71 -32.34
C GLY A 260 5.80 47.63 -33.25
N LEU A 261 5.29 46.40 -33.49
CA LEU A 261 3.90 46.09 -33.89
C LEU A 261 3.33 46.73 -35.19
N SER A 262 3.93 47.76 -35.77
CA SER A 262 3.44 48.44 -36.99
C SER A 262 3.68 47.61 -38.26
N GLU A 263 4.70 46.76 -38.27
CA GLU A 263 5.06 45.89 -39.40
C GLU A 263 4.23 44.59 -39.44
N LEU A 264 3.58 44.22 -38.33
CA LEU A 264 2.63 43.09 -38.28
C LEU A 264 1.33 43.37 -39.08
N GLY A 265 1.15 44.58 -39.63
CA GLY A 265 0.09 44.86 -40.60
C GLY A 265 0.42 44.41 -42.03
N ASN A 266 1.67 44.04 -42.31
CA ASN A 266 2.08 43.56 -43.63
C ASN A 266 1.68 42.08 -43.82
N ALA A 267 0.73 41.83 -44.72
CA ALA A 267 0.24 40.49 -45.03
C ALA A 267 1.37 39.50 -45.41
N GLY A 268 2.46 39.98 -46.02
CA GLY A 268 3.62 39.16 -46.35
C GLY A 268 4.41 38.67 -45.12
N VAL A 269 4.53 39.51 -44.09
CA VAL A 269 5.19 39.17 -42.82
C VAL A 269 4.33 38.16 -42.05
N ILE A 270 3.02 38.40 -41.93
CA ILE A 270 2.09 37.45 -41.29
C ILE A 270 2.14 36.09 -41.98
N ALA A 271 2.09 36.05 -43.32
CA ALA A 271 2.15 34.81 -44.08
C ALA A 271 3.45 34.03 -43.81
N ARG A 272 4.59 34.71 -43.68
CA ARG A 272 5.88 34.08 -43.38
C ARG A 272 5.93 33.53 -41.96
N ILE A 273 5.49 34.30 -40.95
CA ILE A 273 5.39 33.82 -39.57
C ILE A 273 4.48 32.57 -39.53
N GLY A 274 3.38 32.55 -40.29
CA GLY A 274 2.51 31.38 -40.43
C GLY A 274 3.19 30.11 -40.98
N ILE A 275 4.13 30.27 -41.93
CA ILE A 275 4.94 29.13 -42.44
C ILE A 275 5.80 28.54 -41.32
N TYR A 276 6.51 29.39 -40.56
CA TYR A 276 7.35 28.94 -39.44
C TYR A 276 6.51 28.37 -38.28
N ALA A 277 5.36 28.96 -37.97
CA ALA A 277 4.42 28.41 -37.00
C ALA A 277 3.97 26.99 -37.41
N THR A 278 3.73 26.75 -38.71
CA THR A 278 3.39 25.41 -39.21
C THR A 278 4.54 24.41 -39.04
N ARG A 279 5.79 24.82 -39.31
CA ARG A 279 6.99 23.98 -39.10
C ARG A 279 7.20 23.65 -37.63
N ILE A 280 7.11 24.66 -36.76
CA ILE A 280 7.20 24.51 -35.30
C ILE A 280 6.09 23.59 -34.78
N GLY A 281 4.85 23.74 -35.27
CA GLY A 281 3.74 22.86 -34.90
C GLY A 281 4.00 21.38 -35.23
N ARG A 282 4.72 21.10 -36.34
CA ARG A 282 5.16 19.74 -36.67
C ARG A 282 6.18 19.21 -35.66
N ILE A 283 7.15 20.02 -35.23
CA ILE A 283 8.14 19.64 -34.22
C ILE A 283 7.45 19.30 -32.89
N ILE A 284 6.50 20.14 -32.45
CA ILE A 284 5.72 19.90 -31.22
C ILE A 284 4.88 18.61 -31.34
N THR A 285 4.28 18.36 -32.50
CA THR A 285 3.52 17.12 -32.75
C THR A 285 4.42 15.87 -32.70
N GLU A 286 5.62 15.97 -33.24
CA GLU A 286 6.61 14.89 -33.20
C GLU A 286 7.09 14.63 -31.76
N LEU A 287 7.37 15.68 -31.00
CA LEU A 287 7.66 15.61 -29.57
C LEU A 287 6.55 14.86 -28.82
N GLY A 288 5.29 15.29 -29.00
CA GLY A 288 4.13 14.63 -28.38
C GLY A 288 4.05 13.14 -28.72
N THR A 289 4.36 12.75 -29.96
CA THR A 289 4.36 11.34 -30.39
C THR A 289 5.47 10.53 -29.72
N LYS A 290 6.68 11.08 -29.63
CA LYS A 290 7.82 10.44 -28.94
C LYS A 290 7.53 10.27 -27.45
N VAL A 291 7.04 11.33 -26.80
CA VAL A 291 6.69 11.32 -25.37
C VAL A 291 5.54 10.36 -25.06
N LEU A 292 4.50 10.30 -25.90
CA LEU A 292 3.43 9.30 -25.75
C LEU A 292 3.95 7.86 -25.79
N THR A 293 5.00 7.58 -26.57
CA THR A 293 5.63 6.26 -26.61
C THR A 293 6.30 5.94 -25.27
N VAL A 294 6.99 6.92 -24.68
CA VAL A 294 7.56 6.82 -23.32
C VAL A 294 6.45 6.59 -22.29
N SER A 295 5.38 7.39 -22.31
CA SER A 295 4.25 7.27 -21.38
C SER A 295 3.59 5.89 -21.43
N ARG A 296 3.42 5.32 -22.63
CA ARG A 296 2.86 3.96 -22.78
C ARG A 296 3.74 2.88 -22.16
N ARG A 297 5.06 3.02 -22.26
CA ARG A 297 6.01 2.09 -21.63
C ARG A 297 5.96 2.18 -20.10
N ILE A 298 5.84 3.38 -19.56
CA ILE A 298 5.64 3.60 -18.11
C ILE A 298 4.29 2.99 -17.68
N ALA A 299 3.21 3.24 -18.42
CA ALA A 299 1.89 2.72 -18.08
C ALA A 299 1.78 1.19 -18.19
N SER A 300 2.50 0.55 -19.11
CA SER A 300 2.48 -0.92 -19.25
C SER A 300 3.12 -1.61 -18.04
N LEU A 301 4.20 -1.04 -17.49
CA LEU A 301 4.82 -1.49 -16.24
C LEU A 301 3.82 -1.45 -15.07
N THR A 302 3.08 -0.35 -14.95
CA THR A 302 2.06 -0.14 -13.93
C THR A 302 0.94 -1.18 -14.02
N THR A 303 0.40 -1.37 -15.22
CA THR A 303 -0.77 -2.24 -15.44
C THR A 303 -0.46 -3.73 -15.32
N THR A 304 0.78 -4.15 -15.58
CA THR A 304 1.15 -5.57 -15.61
C THR A 304 1.94 -5.98 -14.37
N THR A 305 3.18 -5.50 -14.24
CA THR A 305 4.12 -5.96 -13.21
C THR A 305 3.75 -5.45 -11.83
N LEU A 306 3.64 -4.13 -11.66
CA LEU A 306 3.47 -3.55 -10.33
C LEU A 306 2.11 -3.88 -9.73
N LYS A 307 1.00 -3.72 -10.46
CA LYS A 307 -0.33 -4.11 -9.94
C LYS A 307 -0.43 -5.58 -9.56
N THR A 308 0.20 -6.48 -10.34
CA THR A 308 0.24 -7.90 -10.02
C THR A 308 1.04 -8.16 -8.74
N MET A 309 2.20 -7.51 -8.60
CA MET A 309 3.04 -7.60 -7.41
C MET A 309 2.31 -7.08 -6.17
N THR A 310 1.78 -5.85 -6.23
CA THR A 310 1.01 -5.20 -5.17
C THR A 310 -0.16 -6.08 -4.70
N SER A 311 -0.88 -6.70 -5.64
CA SER A 311 -1.97 -7.63 -5.33
C SER A 311 -1.48 -8.92 -4.67
N LYS A 312 -0.36 -9.49 -5.14
CA LYS A 312 0.24 -10.70 -4.55
C LYS A 312 0.74 -10.43 -3.13
N LEU A 313 1.44 -9.31 -2.92
CA LEU A 313 1.92 -8.88 -1.62
C LEU A 313 0.76 -8.63 -0.66
N GLY A 314 -0.31 -7.95 -1.10
CA GLY A 314 -1.51 -7.75 -0.29
C GLY A 314 -2.14 -9.06 0.20
N ARG A 315 -2.39 -10.00 -0.72
CA ARG A 315 -2.93 -11.32 -0.34
C ARG A 315 -2.00 -12.09 0.59
N TRP A 316 -0.69 -12.00 0.36
CA TRP A 316 0.29 -12.66 1.23
C TRP A 316 0.28 -12.04 2.63
N LEU A 317 0.20 -10.71 2.74
CA LEU A 317 0.11 -10.00 4.03
C LEU A 317 -1.12 -10.42 4.82
N GLU A 318 -2.30 -10.46 4.17
CA GLU A 318 -3.55 -10.92 4.78
C GLU A 318 -3.43 -12.36 5.31
N GLN A 319 -2.85 -13.26 4.51
CA GLN A 319 -2.64 -14.66 4.92
C GLN A 319 -1.60 -14.80 6.04
N ALA A 320 -0.57 -13.96 6.04
CA ALA A 320 0.50 -13.98 7.04
C ALA A 320 0.01 -13.48 8.40
N VAL A 321 -0.89 -12.49 8.42
CA VAL A 321 -1.59 -12.05 9.63
C VAL A 321 -2.27 -13.26 10.29
N ALA A 322 -3.12 -13.99 9.55
CA ALA A 322 -3.81 -15.16 10.09
C ALA A 322 -2.88 -16.24 10.67
N LYS A 323 -1.63 -16.33 10.20
CA LYS A 323 -0.62 -17.26 10.72
C LYS A 323 0.07 -16.77 11.99
N ILE A 324 0.36 -15.46 12.09
CA ILE A 324 0.95 -14.88 13.31
C ILE A 324 -0.03 -15.03 14.48
N TRP A 325 -1.31 -14.74 14.25
CA TRP A 325 -2.33 -14.83 15.30
C TRP A 325 -2.57 -16.28 15.76
N ARG A 326 -2.52 -17.26 14.85
CA ARG A 326 -2.51 -18.69 15.23
C ARG A 326 -1.24 -19.13 15.97
N GLY A 327 -0.14 -18.37 15.85
CA GLY A 327 1.15 -18.67 16.47
C GLY A 327 1.42 -17.91 17.78
N SER A 328 0.72 -16.79 18.03
CA SER A 328 0.89 -15.93 19.21
C SER A 328 -0.04 -16.27 20.38
N GLU A 329 -0.93 -17.24 20.24
CA GLU A 329 -1.80 -17.72 21.33
C GLU A 329 -1.01 -18.54 22.36
N THR A 330 -0.25 -17.83 23.19
CA THR A 330 0.00 -18.24 24.58
C THR A 330 -1.05 -17.65 25.54
N GLY A 331 -2.18 -17.16 25.02
CA GLY A 331 -3.40 -16.87 25.76
C GLY A 331 -4.62 -16.92 24.84
N LEU A 332 -5.56 -17.84 25.08
CA LEU A 332 -6.76 -18.05 24.26
C LEU A 332 -7.88 -17.06 24.60
N GLN A 333 -8.50 -16.47 23.58
CA GLN A 333 -9.76 -15.70 23.68
C GLN A 333 -10.87 -16.34 22.81
N LEU A 334 -12.14 -16.11 23.18
CA LEU A 334 -13.37 -16.62 22.54
C LEU A 334 -14.04 -15.49 21.72
N PHE A 335 -14.50 -15.78 20.50
CA PHE A 335 -15.11 -14.78 19.60
C PHE A 335 -16.34 -15.34 18.86
N SER A 336 -17.42 -14.56 18.81
CA SER A 336 -18.60 -14.84 17.97
C SER A 336 -18.39 -14.50 16.48
N ARG A 337 -19.23 -15.03 15.59
CA ARG A 337 -19.16 -14.92 14.10
C ARG A 337 -19.28 -13.49 13.55
N SER A 338 -18.90 -13.35 12.27
CA SER A 338 -19.08 -12.12 11.48
C SER A 338 -20.52 -11.80 11.10
N ALA A 339 -20.85 -10.52 11.16
CA ALA A 339 -22.03 -9.96 10.53
C ALA A 339 -21.76 -9.70 9.03
N THR A 340 -22.86 -9.56 8.28
CA THR A 340 -22.87 -9.17 6.85
C THR A 340 -22.15 -7.84 6.58
N ARG A 341 -21.89 -7.04 7.62
CA ARG A 341 -21.24 -5.71 7.58
C ARG A 341 -20.20 -5.63 8.69
N THR A 342 -19.08 -4.97 8.43
CA THR A 342 -18.02 -4.77 9.42
C THR A 342 -18.43 -3.74 10.49
N ASN A 343 -17.85 -3.83 11.68
CA ASN A 343 -18.01 -2.88 12.77
C ASN A 343 -17.64 -1.46 12.32
N ILE A 344 -16.58 -1.29 11.51
CA ILE A 344 -16.23 0.02 10.95
C ILE A 344 -17.27 0.54 9.97
N ASP A 345 -17.82 -0.32 9.11
CA ASP A 345 -18.88 0.11 8.18
C ASP A 345 -20.14 0.54 8.92
N VAL A 346 -20.53 -0.18 9.99
CA VAL A 346 -21.72 0.16 10.78
C VAL A 346 -21.50 1.44 11.59
N LEU A 347 -20.33 1.59 12.22
CA LEU A 347 -19.99 2.78 13.01
C LEU A 347 -19.90 4.06 12.17
N THR A 348 -19.45 3.96 10.92
CA THR A 348 -19.27 5.13 10.02
C THR A 348 -20.50 5.46 9.20
N SER A 349 -21.32 4.49 8.83
CA SER A 349 -22.52 4.71 8.02
C SER A 349 -23.70 5.31 8.80
N GLY A 350 -23.75 5.09 10.12
CA GLY A 350 -24.87 5.52 10.97
C GLY A 350 -26.18 4.76 10.70
N ASP A 351 -26.13 3.73 9.86
CA ASP A 351 -27.25 2.88 9.45
C ASP A 351 -27.27 1.62 10.34
N HIS A 352 -27.77 1.80 11.56
CA HIS A 352 -27.85 0.78 12.60
C HIS A 352 -29.07 1.04 13.50
N ILE A 353 -29.54 -0.01 14.18
CA ILE A 353 -30.48 0.19 15.30
C ILE A 353 -29.78 0.96 16.45
N PRO A 354 -30.51 1.64 17.35
CA PRO A 354 -29.86 2.48 18.35
C PRO A 354 -28.84 1.71 19.21
N MET A 355 -27.57 2.14 19.17
CA MET A 355 -26.46 1.55 19.93
C MET A 355 -26.49 2.00 21.40
N THR A 356 -27.51 1.53 22.12
CA THR A 356 -27.77 1.90 23.52
C THR A 356 -27.99 0.66 24.38
N GLU A 357 -27.70 0.80 25.67
CA GLU A 357 -27.96 -0.24 26.66
C GLU A 357 -29.47 -0.55 26.75
N GLU A 358 -30.33 0.45 26.54
CA GLU A 358 -31.78 0.26 26.52
C GLU A 358 -32.23 -0.66 25.39
N THR A 359 -31.63 -0.54 24.20
CA THR A 359 -31.87 -1.44 23.06
C THR A 359 -31.46 -2.87 23.40
N ILE A 360 -30.26 -3.05 23.95
CA ILE A 360 -29.74 -4.35 24.38
C ILE A 360 -30.71 -5.01 25.36
N LEU A 361 -31.08 -4.30 26.42
CA LEU A 361 -31.96 -4.82 27.48
C LEU A 361 -33.38 -5.09 26.97
N ALA A 362 -33.90 -4.29 26.04
CA ALA A 362 -35.20 -4.52 25.44
C ALA A 362 -35.24 -5.80 24.61
N LEU A 363 -34.24 -6.02 23.75
CA LEU A 363 -34.15 -7.22 22.92
C LEU A 363 -33.81 -8.46 23.75
N ALA A 364 -32.93 -8.36 24.74
CA ALA A 364 -32.61 -9.45 25.65
C ALA A 364 -33.87 -9.96 26.39
N ARG A 365 -34.73 -9.04 26.90
CA ARG A 365 -36.02 -9.41 27.50
C ARG A 365 -36.94 -10.14 26.53
N LYS A 366 -37.02 -9.67 25.29
CA LYS A 366 -37.86 -10.28 24.24
C LYS A 366 -37.33 -11.65 23.81
N ALA A 367 -36.01 -11.81 23.78
CA ALA A 367 -35.33 -13.06 23.44
C ALA A 367 -35.16 -14.03 24.62
N GLY A 368 -35.57 -13.64 25.83
CA GLY A 368 -35.41 -14.44 27.05
C GLY A 368 -33.95 -14.71 27.44
N VAL A 369 -33.06 -13.75 27.17
CA VAL A 369 -31.63 -13.81 27.53
C VAL A 369 -31.41 -13.04 28.83
N ASP A 370 -30.85 -13.69 29.85
CA ASP A 370 -30.52 -13.06 31.13
C ASP A 370 -29.16 -12.38 31.07
N LEU A 371 -29.13 -11.07 31.30
CA LEU A 371 -27.92 -10.26 31.35
C LEU A 371 -27.64 -9.69 32.75
N SER A 372 -28.29 -10.23 33.77
CA SER A 372 -28.16 -9.71 35.14
C SER A 372 -26.72 -9.84 35.67
N GLY A 373 -26.22 -8.72 36.23
CA GLY A 373 -24.87 -8.63 36.77
C GLY A 373 -23.74 -8.68 35.73
N ILE A 374 -24.04 -8.35 34.47
CA ILE A 374 -23.05 -8.24 33.38
C ILE A 374 -22.86 -6.75 33.06
N ASP A 375 -21.61 -6.31 32.95
CA ASP A 375 -21.26 -5.00 32.39
C ASP A 375 -21.40 -5.01 30.86
N LEU A 376 -22.20 -4.10 30.32
CA LEU A 376 -22.54 -4.05 28.90
C LEU A 376 -21.76 -2.91 28.25
N HIS A 377 -20.61 -3.24 27.65
CA HIS A 377 -19.79 -2.26 26.94
C HIS A 377 -20.19 -2.19 25.48
N ILE A 378 -20.52 -1.00 25.00
CA ILE A 378 -20.81 -0.75 23.59
C ILE A 378 -19.58 -0.08 22.98
N VAL A 379 -18.97 -0.75 22.02
CA VAL A 379 -17.78 -0.24 21.34
C VAL A 379 -18.18 0.95 20.47
N LYS A 380 -17.63 2.12 20.81
CA LYS A 380 -17.82 3.40 20.09
C LYS A 380 -16.53 3.94 19.49
N ASP A 381 -15.40 3.38 19.90
CA ASP A 381 -14.08 3.77 19.45
C ASP A 381 -13.69 3.01 18.16
N MET A 382 -12.96 3.71 17.29
CA MET A 382 -12.56 3.19 15.97
C MET A 382 -11.45 2.13 16.06
N GLU A 383 -10.60 2.17 17.08
CA GLU A 383 -9.54 1.18 17.30
C GLU A 383 -10.12 -0.13 17.84
N GLU A 384 -11.02 -0.05 18.82
CA GLU A 384 -11.77 -1.21 19.32
C GLU A 384 -12.68 -1.83 18.24
N ALA A 385 -13.33 -1.02 17.39
CA ALA A 385 -14.12 -1.52 16.28
C ALA A 385 -13.25 -2.26 15.23
N ARG A 386 -12.06 -1.73 14.91
CA ARG A 386 -11.08 -2.42 14.05
C ARG A 386 -10.58 -3.72 14.66
N TYR A 387 -10.41 -3.76 15.97
CA TYR A 387 -10.02 -4.98 16.67
C TYR A 387 -11.10 -6.07 16.53
N LEU A 388 -12.38 -5.72 16.66
CA LEU A 388 -13.48 -6.66 16.45
C LEU A 388 -13.62 -7.11 14.99
N ASP A 389 -13.42 -6.21 14.02
CA ASP A 389 -13.37 -6.58 12.59
C ASP A 389 -12.20 -7.49 12.27
N PHE A 390 -11.06 -7.24 12.89
CA PHE A 390 -9.88 -8.08 12.77
C PHE A 390 -10.15 -9.51 13.28
N GLN A 391 -10.99 -9.65 14.32
CA GLN A 391 -11.41 -10.93 14.89
C GLN A 391 -12.65 -11.54 14.22
N ASP A 392 -13.16 -10.90 13.16
CA ASP A 392 -14.39 -11.29 12.46
C ASP A 392 -15.60 -11.41 13.41
N ALA A 393 -15.68 -10.55 14.44
CA ALA A 393 -16.60 -10.69 15.56
C ALA A 393 -17.58 -9.52 15.71
N CYS A 394 -18.83 -9.83 16.07
CA CYS A 394 -19.85 -8.84 16.40
C CYS A 394 -19.90 -8.50 17.90
N GLY A 395 -19.32 -9.36 18.72
CA GLY A 395 -19.24 -9.20 20.16
C GLY A 395 -18.12 -10.07 20.73
N VAL A 396 -17.75 -9.77 21.97
CA VAL A 396 -16.78 -10.58 22.71
C VAL A 396 -17.11 -10.55 24.20
N THR A 397 -16.96 -11.71 24.83
CA THR A 397 -16.96 -11.84 26.30
C THR A 397 -15.52 -12.05 26.76
N PRO A 398 -14.85 -11.02 27.31
CA PRO A 398 -13.45 -11.13 27.71
C PRO A 398 -13.27 -12.19 28.80
N SER A 399 -12.52 -13.25 28.49
CA SER A 399 -12.35 -14.41 29.37
C SER A 399 -11.63 -14.04 30.67
N GLU A 400 -10.71 -13.07 30.62
CA GLU A 400 -10.00 -12.50 31.77
C GLU A 400 -10.93 -11.81 32.78
N MET A 401 -12.13 -11.42 32.35
CA MET A 401 -13.13 -10.82 33.21
C MET A 401 -14.09 -11.85 33.82
N GLY A 402 -13.91 -13.15 33.53
CA GLY A 402 -14.66 -14.24 34.16
C GLY A 402 -16.18 -14.11 33.99
N GLY A 403 -16.65 -13.66 32.82
CA GLY A 403 -18.08 -13.47 32.55
C GLY A 403 -18.70 -12.26 33.25
N ARG A 404 -17.89 -11.23 33.57
CA ARG A 404 -18.37 -9.98 34.17
C ARG A 404 -18.70 -8.89 33.16
N GLN A 405 -18.22 -8.99 31.92
CA GLN A 405 -18.44 -7.99 30.88
C GLN A 405 -18.73 -8.68 29.54
N ILE A 406 -19.63 -8.09 28.76
CA ILE A 406 -19.77 -8.36 27.32
C ILE A 406 -19.48 -7.05 26.59
N ARG A 407 -18.70 -7.13 25.51
CA ARG A 407 -18.45 -6.01 24.60
C ARG A 407 -19.20 -6.24 23.30
N PHE A 408 -20.08 -5.32 22.93
CA PHE A 408 -20.82 -5.35 21.68
C PHE A 408 -20.16 -4.43 20.67
N GLY A 409 -19.77 -5.00 19.54
CA GLY A 409 -19.29 -4.26 18.39
C GLY A 409 -20.44 -3.58 17.64
N PRO A 410 -20.18 -2.47 16.93
CA PRO A 410 -21.17 -1.83 16.05
C PRO A 410 -21.87 -2.82 15.10
N ALA A 411 -21.17 -3.83 14.61
CA ALA A 411 -21.72 -4.83 13.70
C ALA A 411 -22.91 -5.60 14.28
N ALA A 412 -22.95 -5.81 15.60
CA ALA A 412 -24.09 -6.45 16.28
C ALA A 412 -25.38 -5.62 16.15
N PHE A 413 -25.29 -4.31 15.93
CA PHE A 413 -26.42 -3.40 15.81
C PHE A 413 -26.87 -3.18 14.36
N THR A 414 -26.44 -4.03 13.42
CA THR A 414 -26.90 -3.98 12.03
C THR A 414 -28.43 -4.06 11.94
N ASP A 415 -29.04 -4.97 12.71
CA ASP A 415 -30.48 -5.16 12.81
C ASP A 415 -30.85 -5.88 14.12
N GLU A 416 -32.14 -5.94 14.46
CA GLU A 416 -32.62 -6.55 15.70
C GLU A 416 -32.34 -8.06 15.79
N GLU A 417 -32.38 -8.80 14.68
CA GLU A 417 -32.12 -10.25 14.70
C GLU A 417 -30.64 -10.55 14.92
N THR A 418 -29.75 -9.80 14.25
CA THR A 418 -28.31 -9.88 14.46
C THR A 418 -27.97 -9.60 15.93
N LEU A 419 -28.52 -8.55 16.52
CA LEU A 419 -28.28 -8.23 17.93
C LEU A 419 -28.81 -9.34 18.86
N VAL A 420 -30.00 -9.89 18.59
CA VAL A 420 -30.56 -11.00 19.40
C VAL A 420 -29.68 -12.26 19.34
N ALA A 421 -29.15 -12.60 18.16
CA ALA A 421 -28.23 -13.72 18.02
C ALA A 421 -26.96 -13.49 18.83
N THR A 422 -26.31 -12.33 18.67
CA THR A 422 -25.09 -11.97 19.44
C THR A 422 -25.36 -11.98 20.94
N LEU A 423 -26.51 -11.49 21.41
CA LEU A 423 -26.86 -11.50 22.84
C LEU A 423 -26.91 -12.92 23.42
N ALA A 424 -27.56 -13.84 22.72
CA ALA A 424 -27.67 -15.22 23.17
C ALA A 424 -26.32 -15.94 23.18
N HIS A 425 -25.51 -15.66 22.15
CA HIS A 425 -24.16 -16.19 22.00
C HIS A 425 -23.24 -15.75 23.15
N GLU A 426 -23.15 -14.44 23.39
CA GLU A 426 -22.27 -13.89 24.43
C GLU A 426 -22.76 -14.24 25.85
N ALA A 427 -24.08 -14.28 26.08
CA ALA A 427 -24.62 -14.73 27.36
C ALA A 427 -24.24 -16.20 27.67
N LYS A 428 -24.14 -17.03 26.63
CA LYS A 428 -23.68 -18.41 26.79
C LYS A 428 -22.19 -18.49 27.16
N HIS A 429 -21.35 -17.63 26.59
CA HIS A 429 -19.96 -17.50 27.03
C HIS A 429 -19.84 -16.99 28.46
N VAL A 430 -20.66 -16.01 28.86
CA VAL A 430 -20.71 -15.55 30.25
C VAL A 430 -21.05 -16.70 31.20
N GLN A 431 -22.03 -17.54 30.85
CA GLN A 431 -22.37 -18.72 31.62
C GLN A 431 -21.19 -19.69 31.71
N GLN A 432 -20.57 -20.04 30.57
CA GLN A 432 -19.43 -20.96 30.51
C GLN A 432 -18.24 -20.47 31.37
N LEU A 433 -17.99 -19.15 31.39
CA LEU A 433 -16.94 -18.55 32.21
C LEU A 433 -17.29 -18.56 33.71
N ARG A 434 -18.54 -18.26 34.07
CA ARG A 434 -19.01 -18.29 35.47
C ARG A 434 -19.03 -19.70 36.05
N ASP A 435 -19.30 -20.69 35.21
CA ASP A 435 -19.25 -22.11 35.55
C ASP A 435 -17.81 -22.66 35.61
N GLN A 436 -16.79 -21.79 35.45
CA GLN A 436 -15.36 -22.10 35.45
C GLN A 436 -15.00 -23.22 34.46
N VAL A 437 -15.69 -23.28 33.33
CA VAL A 437 -15.41 -24.27 32.30
C VAL A 437 -13.98 -24.08 31.81
N ARG A 438 -13.21 -25.17 31.75
CA ARG A 438 -11.82 -25.15 31.29
C ARG A 438 -11.79 -24.66 29.85
N LEU A 439 -11.18 -23.50 29.64
CA LEU A 439 -10.85 -22.98 28.32
C LEU A 439 -9.57 -23.65 27.82
N GLY A 440 -9.66 -24.36 26.71
CA GLY A 440 -8.55 -25.03 26.05
C GLY A 440 -8.84 -25.22 24.57
N SER A 441 -7.81 -25.42 23.75
CA SER A 441 -7.96 -25.67 22.31
C SER A 441 -8.82 -26.91 21.99
N ASP A 442 -8.95 -27.82 22.95
CA ASP A 442 -9.77 -29.03 22.89
C ASP A 442 -11.23 -28.81 23.32
N THR A 443 -11.53 -27.76 24.09
CA THR A 443 -12.89 -27.46 24.59
C THR A 443 -13.56 -26.31 23.84
N ILE A 444 -12.78 -25.39 23.28
CA ILE A 444 -13.26 -24.15 22.64
C ILE A 444 -14.31 -24.40 21.57
N ARG A 445 -14.10 -25.40 20.72
CA ARG A 445 -15.04 -25.74 19.65
C ARG A 445 -16.39 -26.18 20.21
N GLY A 446 -16.40 -26.96 21.29
CA GLY A 446 -17.65 -27.35 21.96
C GLY A 446 -18.34 -26.17 22.63
N LEU A 447 -17.58 -25.23 23.16
CA LEU A 447 -18.13 -24.01 23.79
C LEU A 447 -18.75 -23.06 22.77
N GLU A 448 -18.09 -22.88 21.62
CA GLU A 448 -18.61 -22.16 20.45
C GLU A 448 -19.85 -22.84 19.89
N ASP A 449 -19.82 -24.17 19.69
CA ASP A 449 -20.97 -24.94 19.21
C ASP A 449 -22.18 -24.79 20.15
N GLU A 450 -21.94 -24.76 21.46
CA GLU A 450 -22.98 -24.48 22.47
C GLU A 450 -23.50 -23.03 22.42
N ALA A 451 -22.63 -22.05 22.15
CA ALA A 451 -23.00 -20.65 22.00
C ALA A 451 -23.84 -20.43 20.73
N TYR A 452 -23.45 -21.00 19.60
CA TYR A 452 -24.24 -21.02 18.37
C TYR A 452 -25.58 -21.74 18.55
N ALA A 453 -25.61 -22.84 19.30
CA ALA A 453 -26.84 -23.55 19.60
C ALA A 453 -27.82 -22.70 20.45
N ALA A 454 -27.32 -21.73 21.22
CA ALA A 454 -28.15 -20.84 22.03
C ALA A 454 -28.86 -19.73 21.21
N GLU A 455 -28.35 -19.41 20.02
CA GLU A 455 -28.91 -18.35 19.15
C GLU A 455 -30.30 -18.71 18.61
N THR A 456 -30.45 -19.93 18.10
CA THR A 456 -31.69 -20.40 17.47
C THR A 456 -32.91 -20.30 18.40
N PRO A 457 -32.89 -20.81 19.64
CA PRO A 457 -34.03 -20.68 20.54
C PRO A 457 -34.26 -19.24 21.00
N ALA A 458 -33.23 -18.39 21.05
CA ALA A 458 -33.39 -16.97 21.37
C ALA A 458 -34.08 -16.20 20.24
N LEU A 459 -33.70 -16.47 18.99
CA LEU A 459 -34.35 -15.91 17.79
C LEU A 459 -35.82 -16.35 17.68
N ALA A 460 -36.13 -17.63 17.97
CA ALA A 460 -37.50 -18.12 17.99
C ALA A 460 -38.37 -17.38 19.01
N ARG A 461 -37.86 -17.17 20.24
CA ARG A 461 -38.54 -16.37 21.27
C ARG A 461 -38.74 -14.92 20.83
N TYR A 462 -37.71 -14.32 20.23
CA TYR A 462 -37.79 -12.96 19.70
C TYR A 462 -38.84 -12.80 18.59
N ARG A 463 -39.01 -13.82 17.72
CA ARG A 463 -40.02 -13.85 16.65
C ARG A 463 -41.43 -14.18 17.15
N GLY A 464 -41.59 -14.57 18.41
CA GLY A 464 -42.88 -15.01 18.98
C GLY A 464 -43.27 -16.43 18.53
N GLU A 465 -42.31 -17.21 18.05
CA GLU A 465 -42.49 -18.62 17.70
C GLU A 465 -42.47 -19.44 19.00
N HIS A 466 -43.63 -19.61 19.64
CA HIS A 466 -43.75 -20.54 20.77
C HIS A 466 -43.66 -22.00 20.27
N GLN A 467 -42.85 -22.82 20.95
CA GLN A 467 -43.00 -24.29 20.93
C GLN A 467 -44.32 -24.71 21.59
#